data_AF-A0A9D4H133-F1
#
_entry.id   AF-A0A9D4H133-F1
#
_cell.length_a   1.000
_cell.length_b   1.000
_cell.length_c   1.000
_cell.angle_alpha   90.00
_cell.angle_beta   90.00
_cell.angle_gamma   90.00
#
_symmetry.space_group_name_H-M   'P 1'
#
loop_
_entity.id
_entity.type
_entity.pdbx_description
1 polymer ?
#
loop_
_entity_poly.entity_id
_entity_poly.type
_entity_poly.pdbx_seq_one_letter_code
_entity_poly.pdbx_strand_id
1 'polypeptide(L)'
;MKDANAFIFQLRYSGSDKPTKFPIKDTHTQLGLYGNSTYGPTFGGGHDLQAFTGTVNSSGGYFALNGRMNVHSFDYQGLTVDKINNGNLQVTELEVYAIT
;
A
#
# COMPACT_ATOMS: atom_id res chain seq x y z
N MET A 1 -2.29 -8.08 12.55
CA MET A 1 -1.00 -8.63 13.03
C MET A 1 -0.19 -7.47 13.58
N LYS A 2 0.33 -7.59 14.82
CA LYS A 2 1.21 -6.55 15.38
C LYS A 2 2.59 -6.69 14.76
N ASP A 3 3.06 -5.61 14.16
CA ASP A 3 4.41 -5.54 13.62
C ASP A 3 4.90 -4.09 13.71
N ALA A 4 5.84 -3.85 14.64
CA ALA A 4 6.44 -2.54 14.83
C ALA A 4 7.44 -2.19 13.71
N ASN A 5 7.82 -3.16 12.89
CA ASN A 5 8.72 -2.95 11.77
C ASN A 5 7.97 -2.79 10.45
N ALA A 6 6.63 -2.82 10.43
CA ALA A 6 5.85 -2.63 9.22
C ALA A 6 6.13 -1.26 8.58
N PHE A 7 6.23 -1.23 7.26
CA PHE A 7 6.38 0.01 6.49
C PHE A 7 5.75 -0.10 5.11
N ILE A 8 5.30 1.02 4.58
CA ILE A 8 5.06 1.21 3.15
C ILE A 8 6.32 1.84 2.55
N PHE A 9 6.66 1.49 1.33
CA PHE A 9 7.73 2.15 0.61
C PHE A 9 7.30 2.52 -0.79
N GLN A 10 8.00 3.50 -1.36
CA GLN A 10 7.83 3.90 -2.73
C GLN A 10 9.18 3.98 -3.43
N LEU A 11 9.25 3.35 -4.59
CA LEU A 11 10.35 3.47 -5.54
C LEU A 11 9.84 4.28 -6.72
N ARG A 12 10.50 5.41 -7.03
CA ARG A 12 10.27 6.17 -8.25
C ARG A 12 11.56 6.19 -9.04
N TYR A 13 11.45 5.94 -10.34
CA TYR A 13 12.58 6.10 -11.24
C TYR A 13 12.43 7.41 -12.00
N SER A 14 13.11 8.45 -11.54
CA SER A 14 13.21 9.75 -12.22
C SER A 14 14.66 10.21 -12.43
N GLY A 15 15.63 9.31 -12.21
CA GLY A 15 17.07 9.59 -12.33
C GLY A 15 17.71 10.21 -11.08
N SER A 16 16.93 10.79 -10.17
CA SER A 16 17.44 11.36 -8.91
C SER A 16 16.59 11.09 -7.67
N ASP A 17 15.36 10.59 -7.83
CA ASP A 17 14.50 10.26 -6.69
C ASP A 17 15.08 9.12 -5.85
N LYS A 18 15.06 9.31 -4.54
CA LYS A 18 15.45 8.28 -3.57
C LYS A 18 14.23 7.45 -3.16
N PRO A 19 14.39 6.14 -2.89
CA PRO A 19 13.39 5.34 -2.22
C PRO A 19 12.87 6.05 -0.97
N THR A 20 11.55 6.13 -0.83
CA THR A 20 10.93 6.69 0.37
C THR A 20 10.34 5.56 1.21
N LYS A 21 10.59 5.59 2.51
CA LYS A 21 10.06 4.64 3.49
C LYS A 21 9.12 5.36 4.45
N PHE A 22 7.92 4.82 4.63
CA PHE A 22 6.89 5.30 5.53
C PHE A 22 6.70 4.25 6.64
N PRO A 23 7.39 4.41 7.79
CA PRO A 23 7.27 3.47 8.90
C PRO A 23 5.87 3.55 9.53
N ILE A 24 5.43 2.46 10.15
CA ILE A 24 4.20 2.47 10.94
C ILE A 24 4.36 3.43 12.12
N LYS A 25 3.30 4.19 12.46
CA LYS A 25 3.32 5.05 13.66
C LYS A 25 3.40 4.18 14.91
N ASP A 26 4.13 4.62 15.91
CA ASP A 26 4.29 3.89 17.19
C ASP A 26 2.95 3.57 17.86
N THR A 27 1.96 4.46 17.70
CA THR A 27 0.59 4.31 18.22
C THR A 27 -0.28 3.33 17.41
N HIS A 28 0.21 2.84 16.27
CA HIS A 28 -0.54 2.03 15.30
C HIS A 28 0.11 0.67 14.99
N THR A 29 1.13 0.24 15.75
CA THR A 29 1.87 -1.01 15.47
C THR A 29 1.01 -2.29 15.36
N GLN A 30 -0.18 -2.29 15.95
CA GLN A 30 -1.19 -3.35 15.86
C GLN A 30 -1.94 -3.40 14.52
N LEU A 31 -1.81 -2.38 13.68
CA LEU A 31 -2.60 -2.15 12.46
C LEU A 31 -1.80 -2.37 11.16
N GLY A 32 -0.55 -2.83 11.24
CA GLY A 32 0.34 -2.90 10.08
C GLY A 32 -0.16 -3.81 8.96
N LEU A 33 -0.78 -4.94 9.31
CA LEU A 33 -1.36 -5.89 8.36
C LEU A 33 -2.65 -6.51 8.90
N TYR A 34 -3.65 -6.61 8.03
CA TYR A 34 -4.92 -7.29 8.25
C TYR A 34 -5.30 -8.11 7.02
N GLY A 35 -5.66 -9.37 7.21
CA GLY A 35 -6.19 -10.23 6.13
C GLY A 35 -7.70 -10.40 6.29
N ASN A 36 -8.45 -10.13 5.23
CA ASN A 36 -9.89 -10.34 5.18
C ASN A 36 -10.28 -11.35 4.11
N SER A 37 -11.27 -12.18 4.36
CA SER A 37 -11.73 -13.20 3.40
C SER A 37 -12.40 -12.61 2.16
N THR A 38 -12.98 -11.42 2.24
CA THR A 38 -13.73 -10.80 1.14
C THR A 38 -12.86 -9.91 0.25
N TYR A 39 -11.84 -9.27 0.83
CA TYR A 39 -11.04 -8.25 0.15
C TYR A 39 -9.53 -8.42 0.31
N GLY A 40 -9.08 -9.55 0.84
CA GLY A 40 -7.68 -9.93 0.88
C GLY A 40 -6.84 -9.11 1.87
N PRO A 41 -5.54 -8.93 1.59
CA PRO A 41 -4.64 -8.21 2.47
C PRO A 41 -4.88 -6.69 2.40
N THR A 42 -4.90 -6.08 3.58
CA THR A 42 -4.94 -4.64 3.78
C THR A 42 -3.80 -4.25 4.71
N PHE A 43 -3.05 -3.22 4.33
CA PHE A 43 -1.98 -2.66 5.14
C PHE A 43 -2.47 -1.37 5.78
N GLY A 44 -2.18 -1.18 7.06
CA GLY A 44 -2.63 -0.03 7.84
C GLY A 44 -4.12 -0.08 8.23
N GLY A 45 -4.43 0.48 9.39
CA GLY A 45 -5.79 0.65 9.89
C GLY A 45 -6.52 1.78 9.17
N GLY A 46 -7.80 1.57 8.84
CA GLY A 46 -8.54 2.50 7.98
C GLY A 46 -8.25 2.32 6.49
N HIS A 47 -7.53 1.26 6.12
CA HIS A 47 -7.18 0.90 4.73
C HIS A 47 -6.17 1.87 4.13
N ASP A 48 -5.00 2.02 4.76
CA ASP A 48 -3.90 2.82 4.21
C ASP A 48 -3.54 2.31 2.81
N LEU A 49 -3.39 1.00 2.63
CA LEU A 49 -3.33 0.35 1.31
C LEU A 49 -4.22 -0.89 1.30
N GLN A 50 -5.40 -0.76 0.69
CA GLN A 50 -6.27 -1.86 0.34
C GLN A 50 -6.15 -2.10 -1.17
N ALA A 51 -5.55 -3.22 -1.56
CA ALA A 51 -5.37 -3.54 -2.98
C ALA A 51 -6.69 -3.98 -3.64
N PHE A 52 -7.53 -4.74 -2.92
CA PHE A 52 -8.73 -5.35 -3.49
C PHE A 52 -9.98 -5.02 -2.68
N THR A 53 -11.13 -5.04 -3.34
CA THR A 53 -12.47 -5.15 -2.72
C THR A 53 -13.26 -6.35 -3.27
N GLY A 54 -12.64 -7.13 -4.16
CA GLY A 54 -13.19 -8.30 -4.84
C GLY A 54 -12.32 -8.68 -6.04
N THR A 55 -12.90 -9.36 -7.03
CA THR A 55 -12.18 -9.76 -8.24
C THR A 55 -11.73 -8.56 -9.07
N VAL A 56 -10.48 -8.58 -9.53
CA VAL A 56 -9.91 -7.62 -10.48
C VAL A 56 -9.68 -8.31 -11.82
N ASN A 57 -10.02 -7.64 -12.91
CA ASN A 57 -9.75 -8.09 -14.27
C ASN A 57 -8.75 -7.15 -14.93
N SER A 58 -7.88 -7.68 -15.79
CA SER A 58 -7.01 -6.87 -16.63
C SER A 58 -7.83 -6.09 -17.66
N SER A 59 -7.49 -4.84 -17.90
CA SER A 59 -8.06 -4.01 -18.95
C SER A 59 -6.98 -3.07 -19.49
N GLY A 60 -6.86 -2.95 -20.81
CA GLY A 60 -5.93 -1.99 -21.42
C GLY A 60 -4.45 -2.20 -21.07
N GLY A 61 -4.02 -3.42 -20.75
CA GLY A 61 -2.62 -3.74 -20.41
C GLY A 61 -2.23 -3.52 -18.94
N TYR A 62 -3.20 -3.24 -18.06
CA TYR A 62 -2.99 -3.11 -16.62
C TYR A 62 -4.12 -3.78 -15.84
N PHE A 63 -3.90 -3.98 -14.54
CA PHE A 63 -4.90 -4.37 -13.55
C PHE A 63 -5.32 -3.14 -12.76
N ALA A 64 -6.58 -2.73 -12.92
CA ALA A 64 -7.18 -1.68 -12.10
C ALA A 64 -7.52 -2.26 -10.73
N LEU A 65 -6.64 -2.09 -9.76
CA LEU A 65 -6.91 -2.50 -8.39
C LEU A 65 -8.15 -1.75 -7.89
N ASN A 66 -9.18 -2.49 -7.47
CA ASN A 66 -10.49 -1.97 -7.10
C ASN A 66 -10.60 -1.58 -5.62
N GLY A 67 -9.46 -1.41 -4.95
CA GLY A 67 -9.37 -0.93 -3.58
C GLY A 67 -9.14 0.57 -3.50
N ARG A 68 -8.50 0.99 -2.40
CA ARG A 68 -8.22 2.41 -2.11
C ARG A 68 -6.95 2.56 -1.31
N MET A 69 -6.43 3.79 -1.31
CA MET A 69 -5.34 4.22 -0.47
C MET A 69 -5.80 5.34 0.46
N ASN A 70 -5.34 5.32 1.70
CA ASN A 70 -5.50 6.38 2.70
C ASN A 70 -4.15 6.70 3.35
N VAL A 71 -4.05 7.88 3.98
CA VAL A 71 -2.85 8.28 4.74
C VAL A 71 -3.19 8.39 6.22
N HIS A 72 -3.01 7.30 6.99
CA HIS A 72 -3.49 7.24 8.37
C HIS A 72 -2.51 6.58 9.35
N SER A 73 -2.23 5.29 9.18
CA SER A 73 -1.51 4.46 10.15
C SER A 73 0.00 4.48 9.99
N PHE A 74 0.49 4.69 8.77
CA PHE A 74 1.91 4.92 8.51
C PHE A 74 2.25 6.42 8.56
N ASP A 75 3.50 6.74 8.87
CA ASP A 75 4.01 8.11 8.78
C ASP A 75 4.36 8.45 7.34
N TYR A 76 3.40 9.05 6.65
CA TYR A 76 3.54 9.54 5.28
C TYR A 76 4.25 10.89 5.15
N GLN A 77 4.82 11.44 6.25
CA GLN A 77 5.63 12.65 6.23
C GLN A 77 4.90 13.86 5.59
N GLY A 78 3.58 13.93 5.77
CA GLY A 78 2.73 14.99 5.21
C GLY A 78 2.34 14.81 3.74
N LEU A 79 2.73 13.73 3.08
CA LEU A 79 2.31 13.44 1.70
C LEU A 79 0.83 13.05 1.62
N THR A 80 0.19 13.45 0.53
CA THR A 80 -1.18 13.05 0.18
C THR A 80 -1.17 11.75 -0.62
N VAL A 81 -2.34 11.11 -0.72
CA VAL A 81 -2.54 9.91 -1.56
C VAL A 81 -2.09 10.15 -3.00
N ASP A 82 -2.51 11.26 -3.63
CA ASP A 82 -2.12 11.60 -5.00
C ASP A 82 -0.61 11.75 -5.17
N LYS A 83 0.06 12.29 -4.14
CA LYS A 83 1.52 12.37 -4.16
C LYS A 83 2.15 11.00 -4.07
N ILE A 84 1.50 9.97 -3.56
CA ILE A 84 2.06 8.62 -3.42
C ILE A 84 1.69 7.73 -4.61
N ASN A 85 0.43 7.64 -4.99
CA ASN A 85 -0.03 6.71 -6.04
C ASN A 85 -0.42 7.40 -7.35
N ASN A 86 -0.14 8.69 -7.51
CA ASN A 86 -0.51 9.47 -8.69
C ASN A 86 -2.03 9.43 -8.99
N GLY A 87 -2.85 9.36 -7.93
CA GLY A 87 -4.31 9.40 -8.00
C GLY A 87 -4.97 8.11 -8.46
N ASN A 88 -4.23 7.01 -8.62
CA ASN A 88 -4.80 5.73 -9.05
C ASN A 88 -4.07 4.53 -8.45
N LEU A 89 -4.71 3.35 -8.52
CA LEU A 89 -4.09 2.07 -8.19
C LEU A 89 -4.16 1.16 -9.42
N GLN A 90 -3.36 1.48 -10.43
CA GLN A 90 -3.21 0.68 -11.62
C GLN A 90 -1.83 0.04 -11.62
N VAL A 91 -1.77 -1.26 -11.83
CA VAL A 91 -0.51 -2.01 -11.84
C VAL A 91 -0.42 -2.87 -13.08
N THR A 92 0.75 -3.00 -13.67
CA THR A 92 0.99 -4.00 -14.73
C THR A 92 1.25 -5.37 -14.14
N GLU A 93 1.85 -5.41 -12.94
CA GLU A 93 2.27 -6.62 -12.25
C GLU A 93 2.05 -6.48 -10.74
N LEU A 94 1.87 -7.60 -10.05
CA LEU A 94 1.81 -7.68 -8.59
C LEU A 94 2.62 -8.88 -8.14
N GLU A 95 3.59 -8.64 -7.27
CA GLU A 95 4.52 -9.65 -6.81
C GLU A 95 4.49 -9.71 -5.28
N VAL A 96 4.65 -10.92 -4.75
CA VAL A 96 4.73 -11.17 -3.30
C VAL A 96 5.98 -11.97 -3.03
N TYR A 97 6.84 -11.42 -2.18
CA TYR A 97 8.13 -12.00 -1.82
C TYR A 97 8.11 -12.44 -0.36
N ALA A 98 8.66 -13.62 -0.09
CA ALA A 98 8.98 -14.08 1.24
C ALA A 98 10.50 -14.18 1.38
N ILE A 99 11.04 -13.66 2.47
CA ILE A 99 12.44 -13.85 2.84
C ILE A 99 12.43 -14.92 3.92
N THR A 100 12.99 -16.09 3.60
CA THR A 100 13.09 -17.26 4.50
C THR A 100 14.49 -17.42 5.04
#